data_AF-A0A8S9MFK8-F1
#
_entry.id   AF-A0A8S9MFK8-F1
#
_cell.length_a   1.000
_cell.length_b   1.000
_cell.length_c   1.000
_cell.angle_alpha   90.00
_cell.angle_beta   90.00
_cell.angle_gamma   90.00
#
_symmetry.space_group_name_H-M   'P 1'
#
loop_
_entity.id
_entity.type
_entity.pdbx_description
1 polymer ?
#
loop_
_entity_poly.entity_id
_entity_poly.type
_entity_poly.pdbx_seq_one_letter_code
_entity_poly.pdbx_strand_id
1 'polypeptide(L)' 'MSRPTLDLYLLPQAAFPTGGLYFKNKTWVEETKGKHVIVHNNYIIGYNNKMKRFHDFGLWLVDDHAFESPLGKL' A
#
# COMPACT_ATOMS: atom_id res chain seq x y z
N MET A 1 8.13 -34.17 -15.20
CA MET A 1 8.19 -32.84 -14.55
C MET A 1 6.78 -32.25 -14.57
N SER A 2 6.16 -32.02 -13.41
CA SER A 2 4.88 -31.31 -13.31
C SER A 2 5.10 -29.82 -13.60
N ARG A 3 4.20 -29.19 -14.37
CA ARG A 3 4.24 -27.75 -14.59
C ARG A 3 3.98 -27.02 -13.27
N PRO A 4 4.67 -25.90 -12.98
CA PRO A 4 4.36 -25.10 -11.81
C PRO A 4 2.90 -24.62 -11.90
N THR A 5 2.15 -24.80 -10.81
CA THR A 5 0.80 -24.26 -10.62
C THR A 5 0.93 -22.85 -10.04
N LEU A 6 0.21 -21.90 -10.63
CA LEU A 6 0.12 -20.52 -10.14
C LEU A 6 -1.17 -20.38 -9.34
N ASP A 7 -1.06 -20.05 -8.06
CA ASP A 7 -2.22 -19.70 -7.24
C ASP A 7 -2.54 -18.22 -7.39
N LEU A 8 -3.77 -17.92 -7.77
CA LEU A 8 -4.28 -16.56 -7.95
C LEU A 8 -5.27 -16.23 -6.84
N TYR A 9 -4.99 -15.13 -6.12
CA TYR A 9 -5.89 -14.59 -5.11
C TYR A 9 -6.22 -13.13 -5.43
N LEU A 10 -7.51 -12.80 -5.37
CA LEU A 10 -7.95 -11.42 -5.46
C LEU A 10 -7.92 -10.79 -4.05
N LEU A 11 -7.13 -9.74 -3.91
CA LEU A 11 -7.04 -9.01 -2.64
C LEU A 11 -8.27 -8.12 -2.43
N PRO A 12 -8.86 -8.07 -1.23
CA PRO A 12 -10.04 -7.24 -0.95
C PRO A 12 -9.72 -5.75 -1.11
N GLN A 13 -10.53 -5.04 -1.89
CA GLN A 13 -10.36 -3.60 -2.16
C GLN A 13 -10.35 -2.75 -0.88
N ALA A 14 -11.14 -3.14 0.14
CA ALA A 14 -11.19 -2.45 1.43
C ALA A 14 -9.86 -2.54 2.19
N ALA A 15 -9.10 -3.62 2.01
CA ALA A 15 -7.79 -3.81 2.62
C ALA A 15 -6.64 -3.30 1.74
N PHE A 16 -6.80 -3.41 0.41
CA PHE A 16 -5.78 -3.08 -0.58
C PHE A 16 -6.30 -2.07 -1.62
N PRO A 17 -6.65 -0.84 -1.21
CA PRO A 17 -7.24 0.13 -2.12
C PRO A 17 -6.25 0.64 -3.17
N THR A 18 -6.78 0.94 -4.35
CA THR A 18 -6.02 1.69 -5.36
C THR A 18 -5.76 3.12 -4.86
N GLY A 19 -4.68 3.74 -5.32
CA GLY A 19 -4.37 5.12 -4.94
C GLY A 19 -5.47 6.10 -5.33
N GLY A 20 -6.13 5.90 -6.48
CA GLY A 20 -7.26 6.76 -6.87
C GLY A 20 -8.39 6.72 -5.85
N LEU A 21 -8.74 5.52 -5.36
CA LEU A 21 -9.81 5.34 -4.40
C LEU A 21 -9.45 5.96 -3.04
N TYR A 22 -8.26 5.66 -2.52
CA TYR A 22 -7.83 6.18 -1.21
C TYR A 22 -7.59 7.70 -1.23
N PHE A 23 -6.83 8.22 -2.20
CA PHE A 23 -6.41 9.63 -2.19
C PHE A 23 -7.46 10.61 -2.70
N LYS A 24 -8.50 10.15 -3.41
CA LYS A 24 -9.50 11.04 -4.03
C LYS A 24 -10.92 10.84 -3.51
N ASN A 25 -11.28 9.67 -2.95
CA ASN A 25 -12.64 9.39 -2.49
C ASN A 25 -12.73 9.39 -0.95
N LYS A 26 -12.98 10.58 -0.37
CA LYS A 26 -13.06 10.75 1.09
C LYS A 26 -14.16 9.92 1.75
N THR A 27 -15.35 9.86 1.14
CA THR A 27 -16.49 9.09 1.68
C THR A 27 -16.12 7.62 1.83
N TRP A 28 -15.53 7.04 0.79
CA TRP A 28 -15.11 5.64 0.81
C TRP A 28 -14.03 5.37 1.87
N VAL A 29 -13.07 6.29 2.04
CA VAL A 29 -12.01 6.16 3.06
C VAL A 29 -12.61 6.14 4.46
N GLU A 30 -13.59 6.99 4.76
CA GLU A 30 -14.24 6.97 6.07
C GLU A 30 -15.07 5.69 6.29
N GLU A 31 -15.81 5.23 5.30
CA GLU A 31 -16.60 3.98 5.37
C GLU A 31 -15.75 2.72 5.56
N THR A 32 -14.49 2.77 5.13
CA THR A 32 -13.55 1.64 5.19
C THR A 32 -12.42 1.85 6.18
N LYS A 33 -12.50 2.89 7.01
CA LYS A 33 -11.51 3.22 8.02
C LYS A 33 -11.26 2.03 8.95
N GLY A 34 -9.98 1.76 9.21
CA GLY A 34 -9.53 0.62 10.02
C GLY A 34 -9.49 -0.72 9.28
N LYS A 35 -9.88 -0.79 8.00
CA LYS A 35 -9.75 -2.00 7.18
C LYS A 35 -8.51 -1.97 6.29
N HIS A 36 -7.92 -0.80 6.04
CA HIS A 36 -6.78 -0.62 5.14
C HIS A 36 -5.53 -1.30 5.71
N VAL A 37 -4.89 -2.13 4.89
CA VAL A 37 -3.62 -2.82 5.21
C VAL A 37 -2.48 -2.16 4.43
N ILE A 38 -2.61 -2.07 3.10
CA ILE A 38 -1.63 -1.40 2.23
C ILE A 38 -2.36 -0.59 1.18
N VAL A 39 -1.95 0.68 1.00
CA VAL A 39 -2.49 1.56 -0.04
C VAL A 39 -1.56 1.59 -1.25
N HIS A 40 -2.10 1.33 -2.45
CA HIS A 40 -1.31 1.42 -3.67
C HIS A 40 -0.95 2.88 -4.03
N ASN A 41 0.35 3.19 -4.06
CA ASN A 41 0.87 4.52 -4.43
C ASN A 41 0.96 4.71 -5.96
N ASN A 42 -0.16 4.52 -6.66
CA ASN A 42 -0.21 4.51 -8.13
C ASN A 42 -0.62 5.89 -8.72
N TYR A 43 -0.38 6.07 -10.03
CA TYR A 43 -0.69 7.30 -10.80
C TYR A 43 0.04 8.55 -10.29
N ILE A 44 1.34 8.43 -10.01
CA ILE A 44 2.18 9.55 -9.62
C ILE A 44 3.48 9.51 -10.43
N ILE A 45 3.92 10.67 -10.91
CA ILE A 45 5.13 10.80 -11.71
C ILE A 45 6.23 11.37 -10.82
N GLY A 46 7.39 10.71 -10.81
CA GLY A 46 8.58 11.15 -10.10
C GLY A 46 8.69 10.59 -8.67
N TYR A 47 9.92 10.22 -8.30
CA TYR A 47 10.26 9.65 -6.99
C TYR A 47 9.85 10.58 -5.84
N ASN A 48 10.25 11.86 -5.90
CA ASN A 48 9.95 12.83 -4.85
C ASN A 48 8.45 13.02 -4.61
N ASN A 49 7.64 13.04 -5.68
CA ASN A 49 6.18 13.16 -5.55
C ASN A 49 5.57 11.91 -4.91
N LYS A 50 6.09 10.73 -5.25
CA LYS A 50 5.66 9.45 -4.66
C LYS A 50 5.92 9.39 -3.16
N MET A 51 7.12 9.82 -2.74
CA MET A 51 7.50 9.97 -1.33
C MET A 51 6.58 10.99 -0.64
N LYS A 52 6.49 12.20 -1.21
CA LYS A 52 5.72 13.32 -0.64
C LYS A 52 4.28 12.93 -0.35
N ARG A 53 3.59 12.23 -1.27
CA ARG A 53 2.20 11.81 -1.04
C ARG A 53 2.04 10.90 0.18
N PHE A 54 2.98 10.00 0.42
CA PHE A 54 2.92 9.14 1.61
C PHE A 54 3.21 9.93 2.89
N HIS A 55 4.19 10.83 2.87
CA HIS A 55 4.42 11.73 4.01
C HIS A 55 3.21 12.63 4.31
N ASP A 56 2.62 13.28 3.30
CA ASP A 56 1.47 14.18 3.44
C ASP A 56 0.23 13.50 4.06
N PHE A 57 0.10 12.18 3.86
CA PHE A 57 -1.02 11.38 4.38
C PHE A 57 -0.65 10.56 5.63
N GLY A 58 0.56 10.71 6.17
CA GLY A 58 1.03 9.94 7.33
C GLY A 58 1.15 8.43 7.07
N LEU A 59 1.46 8.05 5.83
CA LEU A 59 1.59 6.65 5.38
C LEU A 59 3.05 6.24 5.12
N TRP A 60 4.01 7.08 5.50
CA TRP A 60 5.43 6.79 5.35
C TRP A 60 5.95 6.00 6.55
N LEU A 61 6.07 4.67 6.40
CA LEU A 61 6.44 3.75 7.49
C LEU A 61 7.93 3.41 7.53
N VAL A 62 8.72 3.85 6.54
CA VAL A 62 10.15 3.45 6.43
C VAL A 62 10.95 3.96 7.62
N ASP A 63 10.63 5.16 8.12
CA ASP A 63 11.38 5.76 9.21
C ASP A 63 11.17 4.98 10.53
N ASP A 64 9.96 4.43 10.73
CA ASP A 64 9.63 3.63 11.92
C ASP A 64 10.34 2.27 11.94
N HIS A 65 10.64 1.73 10.76
CA HIS A 65 11.25 0.40 10.58
C HIS A 65 12.66 0.47 9.98
N ALA A 66 13.33 1.63 10.01
CA ALA A 66 14.60 1.85 9.31
C ALA A 66 15.73 0.90 9.75
N PHE A 67 15.66 0.39 10.97
CA PHE A 67 16.63 -0.55 11.54
C PHE A 67 16.18 -2.01 11.50
N GLU A 68 15.00 -2.28 10.93
CA GLU A 68 14.45 -3.63 10.81
C GLU A 68 14.71 -4.15 9.39
N SER A 69 15.45 -5.26 9.30
CA SER A 69 15.55 -5.99 8.04
C SER A 69 14.18 -6.57 7.68
N PRO A 70 13.67 -6.36 6.45
CA PRO A 70 12.44 -7.02 6.00
C PRO A 70 12.60 -8.55 5.90
N LEU A 71 13.83 -9.06 6.00
CA LEU A 71 14.17 -10.49 6.04
C LEU A 71 14.47 -10.99 7.46
N GLY A 72 14.35 -10.14 8.49
CA GLY A 72 14.72 -10.46 9.87
C GLY A 72 16.24 -10.51 10.10
N LYS A 73 16.66 -11.08 11.24
CA LYS A 73 18.07 -11.39 11.49
C LYS A 73 18.46 -12.59 10.62
N LEU A 74 19.38 -12.37 9.68
CA LEU A 74 20.04 -13.43 8.92
C LEU A 74 21.03 -14.20 9.80
#